data_AF-A0A3C1GTB1-F1
#
_entry.id   AF-A0A3C1GTB1-F1
#
_cell.length_a   1.000
_cell.length_b   1.000
_cell.length_c   1.000
_cell.angle_alpha   90.00
_cell.angle_beta   90.00
_cell.angle_gamma   90.00
#
_symmetry.space_group_name_H-M   'P 1'
#
loop_
_entity.id
_entity.type
_entity.pdbx_description
1 polymer ?
#
loop_
_entity_poly.entity_id
_entity_poly.type
_entity_poly.pdbx_seq_one_letter_code
_entity_poly.pdbx_strand_id
1 'polypeptide(L)'
;RGKLELPRLHIKTVYPLGIMRAWSYVYFARPAWVYPQPEAFEWQARYLSENSTDLPTGGQFTQGQDDFERLDNHVAGESLARVSWAHVARGQGMFTKHFADPVGYEQRLAYEDMPAITHEQKLAQLTYGVLALSKLEVPFQLQLPHEAPSTAEIGQGEAFGQACLLRVAQAS
;
A
#
# COMPACT_ATOMS: atom_id res chain seq x y z
N ARG A 1 13.38 -5.45 -17.13
CA ARG A 1 13.64 -4.80 -15.84
C ARG A 1 15.05 -4.22 -15.82
N GLY A 2 15.40 -3.45 -14.79
CA GLY A 2 16.74 -2.93 -14.55
C GLY A 2 16.91 -1.46 -14.91
N LYS A 3 18.17 -1.02 -14.90
CA LYS A 3 18.57 0.36 -15.17
C LYS A 3 18.38 0.67 -16.65
N LEU A 4 17.57 1.70 -16.96
CA LEU A 4 17.34 2.22 -18.30
C LEU A 4 17.99 3.60 -18.44
N GLU A 5 19.00 3.69 -19.30
CA GLU A 5 19.56 4.98 -19.68
C GLU A 5 18.56 5.70 -20.60
N LEU A 6 18.09 6.87 -20.17
CA LEU A 6 17.06 7.61 -20.89
C LEU A 6 17.68 8.27 -22.13
N PRO A 7 17.05 8.15 -23.31
CA PRO A 7 17.55 8.81 -24.50
C PRO A 7 17.42 10.33 -24.35
N ARG A 8 18.29 11.06 -25.06
CA ARG A 8 18.16 12.52 -25.19
C ARG A 8 16.81 12.86 -25.80
N LEU A 9 16.06 13.75 -25.13
CA LEU A 9 14.76 14.18 -25.59
C LEU A 9 14.90 15.50 -26.37
N HIS A 10 14.32 15.57 -27.56
CA HIS A 10 14.30 16.77 -28.39
C HIS A 10 12.96 17.47 -28.25
N ILE A 11 12.96 18.67 -27.66
CA ILE A 11 11.77 19.50 -27.51
C ILE A 11 11.84 20.62 -28.54
N LYS A 12 10.73 20.85 -29.24
CA LYS A 12 10.57 21.96 -30.18
C LYS A 12 9.26 22.69 -29.92
N THR A 13 9.26 24.00 -30.09
CA THR A 13 8.07 24.84 -30.04
C THR A 13 8.04 25.80 -31.22
N VAL A 14 6.82 26.13 -31.64
CA VAL A 14 6.55 27.11 -32.69
C VAL A 14 5.70 28.29 -32.20
N TYR A 15 5.67 28.51 -30.88
CA TYR A 15 4.82 29.52 -30.25
C TYR A 15 5.49 30.92 -30.17
N PRO A 16 4.74 32.03 -30.24
CA PRO A 16 3.35 32.11 -30.69
C PRO A 16 3.23 32.17 -32.23
N LEU A 17 2.06 31.74 -32.75
CA LEU A 17 1.61 31.87 -34.15
C LEU A 17 2.39 31.11 -35.23
N GLY A 18 3.34 30.24 -34.89
CA GLY A 18 4.13 29.51 -35.88
C GLY A 18 5.25 30.34 -36.53
N ILE A 19 5.43 31.59 -36.11
CA ILE A 19 6.40 32.53 -36.69
C ILE A 19 7.79 32.29 -36.09
N MET A 20 7.84 31.98 -34.80
CA MET A 20 9.08 31.66 -34.08
C MET A 20 9.29 30.15 -34.04
N ARG A 21 10.55 29.72 -34.09
CA ARG A 21 10.96 28.33 -33.87
C ARG A 21 12.03 28.32 -32.80
N ALA A 22 11.81 27.53 -31.75
CA ALA A 22 12.82 27.25 -30.75
C ALA A 22 12.89 25.74 -30.52
N TRP A 23 14.09 25.25 -30.24
CA TRP A 23 14.34 23.86 -29.93
C TRP A 23 15.40 23.76 -28.84
N SER A 24 15.35 22.68 -28.08
CA SER A 24 16.38 22.35 -27.10
C SER A 24 16.48 20.84 -26.91
N TYR A 25 17.63 20.41 -26.41
CA TYR A 25 17.82 19.04 -25.96
C TYR A 25 17.69 18.98 -24.44
N VAL A 26 16.89 18.02 -23.98
CA VAL A 26 16.84 17.65 -22.56
C VAL A 26 17.71 16.42 -22.36
N TYR A 27 18.66 16.56 -21.44
CA TYR A 27 19.55 15.51 -20.98
C TYR A 27 19.12 15.08 -19.58
N PHE A 28 18.88 13.80 -19.38
CA PHE A 28 18.53 13.27 -18.07
C PHE A 28 19.82 12.98 -17.30
N ALA A 29 19.95 13.56 -16.11
CA ALA A 29 21.12 13.37 -15.25
C ALA A 29 21.12 12.02 -14.50
N ARG A 30 19.99 11.29 -14.53
CA ARG A 30 19.81 10.02 -13.83
C ARG A 30 19.15 9.00 -14.74
N PRO A 31 19.52 7.72 -14.61
CA PRO A 31 18.81 6.62 -15.26
C PRO A 31 17.40 6.47 -14.69
N ALA A 32 16.52 5.81 -15.45
CA ALA A 32 15.28 5.28 -14.93
C ALA A 32 15.49 3.83 -14.44
N TRP A 33 14.63 3.37 -13.53
CA TRP A 33 14.56 1.97 -13.15
C TRP A 33 13.25 1.37 -13.68
N VAL A 34 13.36 0.22 -14.34
CA VAL A 34 12.22 -0.52 -14.89
C VAL A 34 12.02 -1.76 -14.04
N TYR A 35 10.89 -1.89 -13.36
CA TYR A 35 10.53 -3.11 -12.64
C TYR A 35 10.08 -4.21 -13.63
N PRO A 36 10.05 -5.50 -13.24
CA PRO A 36 9.53 -6.59 -14.09
C PRO A 36 8.08 -6.36 -14.53
N GLN A 37 7.67 -6.91 -15.67
CA GLN A 37 6.26 -6.86 -16.04
C GLN A 37 5.44 -7.65 -15.00
N PRO A 38 4.39 -7.07 -14.40
CA PRO A 38 3.65 -7.72 -13.33
C PRO A 38 2.96 -9.00 -13.84
N GLU A 39 3.07 -10.07 -13.07
CA GLU A 39 2.45 -11.37 -13.35
C GLU A 39 1.44 -11.69 -12.25
N ALA A 40 0.18 -11.83 -12.63
CA ALA A 40 -0.88 -12.15 -11.69
C ALA A 40 -0.70 -13.57 -11.13
N PHE A 41 -1.02 -13.74 -9.85
CA PHE A 41 -1.05 -15.04 -9.20
C PHE A 41 -2.17 -15.07 -8.16
N GLU A 42 -2.53 -16.29 -7.72
CA GLU A 42 -3.53 -16.56 -6.69
C GLU A 42 -3.03 -16.11 -5.30
N TRP A 43 -2.89 -14.81 -5.09
CA TRP A 43 -2.45 -14.24 -3.82
C TRP A 43 -3.57 -14.30 -2.75
N GLN A 44 -4.83 -14.17 -3.19
CA GLN A 44 -6.03 -14.14 -2.35
C GLN A 44 -6.35 -15.50 -1.73
N ALA A 45 -6.04 -16.61 -2.40
CA ALA A 45 -6.30 -17.94 -1.88
C ALA A 45 -5.46 -18.23 -0.62
N ARG A 46 -4.23 -17.71 -0.57
CA ARG A 46 -3.37 -17.82 0.62
C ARG A 46 -3.81 -16.87 1.75
N TYR A 47 -4.27 -15.68 1.39
CA TYR A 47 -4.90 -14.72 2.32
C TYR A 47 -6.13 -15.30 3.04
N LEU A 48 -6.93 -16.13 2.36
CA LEU A 48 -8.11 -16.76 2.97
C LEU A 48 -7.78 -18.05 3.73
N SER A 49 -6.73 -18.79 3.35
CA SER A 49 -6.39 -20.06 3.99
C SER A 49 -5.65 -19.92 5.32
N GLU A 50 -4.83 -18.87 5.50
CA GLU A 50 -4.15 -18.62 6.79
C GLU A 50 -5.04 -17.88 7.80
N ASN A 51 -6.15 -17.29 7.34
CA ASN A 51 -7.08 -16.50 8.15
C ASN A 51 -8.43 -17.21 8.42
N SER A 52 -8.52 -18.52 8.20
CA SER A 52 -9.78 -19.26 8.31
C SER A 52 -10.23 -19.60 9.74
N THR A 53 -9.59 -19.05 10.78
CA THR A 53 -9.97 -19.37 12.16
C THR A 53 -11.00 -18.42 12.77
N ASP A 54 -11.19 -17.18 12.27
CA ASP A 54 -12.28 -16.31 12.76
C ASP A 54 -12.43 -15.01 11.94
N LEU A 55 -12.96 -15.05 10.71
CA LEU A 55 -13.61 -13.84 10.13
C LEU A 55 -14.72 -14.16 9.13
N PRO A 56 -15.82 -13.38 9.13
CA PRO A 56 -16.90 -13.50 8.19
C PRO A 56 -16.46 -13.05 6.80
N THR A 57 -16.77 -13.89 5.82
CA THR A 57 -16.51 -13.72 4.40
C THR A 57 -17.11 -12.42 3.86
N GLY A 58 -16.27 -11.61 3.22
CA GLY A 58 -16.68 -10.79 2.08
C GLY A 58 -16.87 -9.30 2.34
N GLY A 59 -15.84 -8.53 1.96
CA GLY A 59 -16.00 -7.31 1.18
C GLY A 59 -16.87 -6.20 1.75
N GLN A 60 -16.32 -5.43 2.68
CA GLN A 60 -16.52 -3.97 2.79
C GLN A 60 -15.67 -3.46 3.96
N PHE A 61 -14.44 -3.02 3.69
CA PHE A 61 -13.80 -2.07 4.58
C PHE A 61 -14.16 -0.67 4.10
N THR A 62 -15.43 -0.32 4.32
CA THR A 62 -15.81 1.08 4.41
C THR A 62 -15.05 1.67 5.59
N GLN A 63 -14.29 2.73 5.32
CA GLN A 63 -13.91 3.73 6.32
C GLN A 63 -15.20 4.25 6.95
N GLY A 64 -15.65 3.55 7.99
CA GLY A 64 -16.97 3.65 8.57
C GLY A 64 -16.89 2.98 9.93
N GLN A 65 -16.44 3.79 10.87
CA GLN A 65 -16.51 3.65 12.31
C GLN A 65 -17.72 2.82 12.80
N ASP A 66 -17.63 1.49 12.79
CA ASP A 66 -18.72 0.63 13.29
C ASP A 66 -18.24 -0.69 13.92
N ASP A 67 -17.04 -0.73 14.50
CA ASP A 67 -16.69 -1.74 15.51
C ASP A 67 -16.61 -1.08 16.90
N PHE A 68 -17.76 -1.05 17.57
CA PHE A 68 -17.88 -0.65 18.97
C PHE A 68 -17.23 -1.72 19.86
N GLU A 69 -16.15 -1.36 20.56
CA GLU A 69 -15.33 -2.31 21.31
C GLU A 69 -15.69 -2.31 22.80
N ARG A 70 -15.89 -1.14 23.40
CA ARG A 70 -16.13 -1.01 24.84
C ARG A 70 -16.90 0.26 25.20
N LEU A 71 -17.68 0.14 26.27
CA LEU A 71 -18.31 1.25 26.97
C LEU A 71 -17.65 1.40 28.34
N ASP A 72 -16.92 2.50 28.55
CA ASP A 72 -16.30 2.81 29.85
C ASP A 72 -16.97 4.03 30.48
N ASN A 73 -16.85 4.15 31.81
CA ASN A 73 -17.30 5.33 32.53
C ASN A 73 -16.54 6.55 32.03
N HIS A 74 -17.26 7.61 31.69
CA HIS A 74 -16.66 8.84 31.19
C HIS A 74 -15.77 9.50 32.25
N VAL A 75 -14.53 9.83 31.87
CA VAL A 75 -13.59 10.55 32.73
C VAL A 75 -13.52 12.01 32.30
N ALA A 76 -13.58 12.92 33.28
CA ALA A 76 -13.46 14.35 33.04
C ALA A 76 -12.11 14.68 32.36
N GLY A 77 -12.17 15.17 31.12
CA GLY A 77 -11.01 15.44 30.26
C GLY A 77 -11.10 14.74 28.90
N GLU A 78 -11.94 13.71 28.77
CA GLU A 78 -12.21 13.06 27.50
C GLU A 78 -13.15 13.88 26.60
N SER A 79 -13.03 13.72 25.28
CA SER A 79 -13.85 14.44 24.32
C SER A 79 -15.34 14.07 24.42
N LEU A 80 -16.19 15.09 24.58
CA LEU A 80 -17.65 14.93 24.59
C LEU A 80 -18.21 14.37 23.27
N ALA A 81 -17.45 14.46 22.18
CA ALA A 81 -17.84 13.89 20.89
C ALA A 81 -17.97 12.35 20.93
N ARG A 82 -17.31 11.70 21.91
CA ARG A 82 -17.32 10.23 22.08
C ARG A 82 -18.35 9.75 23.11
N VAL A 83 -19.15 10.65 23.68
CA VAL A 83 -20.13 10.31 24.72
C VAL A 83 -21.33 9.56 24.15
N SER A 84 -21.76 8.52 24.84
CA SER A 84 -22.99 7.79 24.55
C SER A 84 -24.22 8.54 25.08
N TRP A 85 -24.67 9.55 24.33
CA TRP A 85 -25.84 10.37 24.69
C TRP A 85 -27.11 9.56 24.93
N ALA A 86 -27.25 8.39 24.29
CA ALA A 86 -28.38 7.48 24.51
C ALA A 86 -28.45 6.93 25.95
N HIS A 87 -27.32 6.64 26.59
CA HIS A 87 -27.29 6.20 27.99
C HIS A 87 -27.51 7.37 28.95
N VAL A 88 -26.94 8.54 28.62
CA VAL A 88 -27.14 9.78 29.39
C VAL A 88 -28.62 10.14 29.44
N ALA A 89 -29.31 10.11 28.29
CA ALA A 89 -30.74 10.43 28.21
C ALA A 89 -31.64 9.44 28.98
N ARG A 90 -31.16 8.22 29.22
CA ARG A 90 -31.85 7.18 30.01
C ARG A 90 -31.52 7.23 31.50
N GLY A 91 -30.72 8.21 31.94
CA GLY A 91 -30.29 8.33 33.34
C GLY A 91 -29.33 7.23 33.79
N GLN A 92 -28.68 6.52 32.86
CA GLN A 92 -27.83 5.37 33.15
C GLN A 92 -26.38 5.76 33.48
N GLY A 93 -26.06 7.06 33.46
CA GLY A 93 -24.71 7.58 33.64
C GLY A 93 -24.07 8.00 32.32
N MET A 94 -22.90 8.61 32.44
CA MET A 94 -22.12 9.12 31.30
C MET A 94 -21.06 8.11 30.93
N PHE A 95 -21.10 7.66 29.67
CA PHE A 95 -20.18 6.66 29.17
C PHE A 95 -19.49 7.15 27.91
N THR A 96 -18.22 6.79 27.75
CA THR A 96 -17.42 7.04 26.56
C THR A 96 -17.44 5.81 25.66
N LYS A 97 -17.73 6.01 24.37
CA LYS A 97 -17.62 4.98 23.34
C LYS A 97 -16.16 4.81 22.95
N HIS A 98 -15.60 3.63 23.20
CA HIS A 98 -14.32 3.22 22.64
C HIS A 98 -14.59 2.39 21.39
N PHE A 99 -14.08 2.87 20.26
CA PHE A 99 -14.08 2.15 19.00
C PHE A 99 -12.74 1.42 18.89
N ALA A 100 -12.77 0.19 18.39
CA ALA A 100 -11.52 -0.51 18.08
C ALA A 100 -10.75 0.32 17.04
N ASP A 101 -9.44 0.47 17.26
CA ASP A 101 -8.57 0.86 16.16
C ASP A 101 -8.76 -0.18 15.04
N PRO A 102 -8.96 0.22 13.78
CA PRO A 102 -9.01 -0.75 12.70
C PRO A 102 -7.72 -1.55 12.75
N VAL A 103 -7.82 -2.83 13.12
CA VAL A 103 -6.73 -3.79 13.01
C VAL A 103 -6.51 -3.97 11.52
N GLY A 104 -5.74 -3.06 10.94
CA GLY A 104 -5.29 -3.16 9.56
C GLY A 104 -4.47 -4.42 9.47
N TYR A 105 -5.00 -5.46 8.83
CA TYR A 105 -4.28 -6.70 8.60
C TYR A 105 -3.09 -6.41 7.69
N GLU A 106 -1.91 -6.23 8.32
CA GLU A 106 -0.65 -6.01 7.64
C GLU A 106 -0.33 -7.20 6.74
N GLN A 107 -0.05 -6.93 5.47
CA GLN A 107 0.24 -7.98 4.50
C GLN A 107 1.74 -8.18 4.34
N ARG A 108 2.18 -9.44 4.26
CA ARG A 108 3.57 -9.77 3.96
C ARG A 108 3.70 -10.23 2.52
N LEU A 109 4.52 -9.53 1.74
CA LEU A 109 4.95 -9.92 0.40
C LEU A 109 6.41 -10.39 0.47
N ALA A 110 6.63 -11.67 0.72
CA ALA A 110 7.97 -12.24 0.75
C ALA A 110 8.29 -13.02 -0.54
N TYR A 111 9.53 -12.86 -1.02
CA TYR A 111 10.03 -13.55 -2.21
C TYR A 111 9.96 -15.08 -2.11
N GLU A 112 10.17 -15.62 -0.90
CA GLU A 112 10.14 -17.06 -0.64
C GLU A 112 8.75 -17.65 -0.87
N ASP A 113 7.71 -16.85 -0.63
CA ASP A 113 6.31 -17.24 -0.74
C ASP A 113 5.80 -17.28 -2.19
N MET A 114 6.54 -16.67 -3.13
CA MET A 114 6.11 -16.58 -4.52
C MET A 114 6.05 -17.98 -5.16
N PRO A 115 4.89 -18.38 -5.74
CA PRO A 115 4.69 -19.72 -6.29
C PRO A 115 5.51 -20.00 -7.55
N ALA A 116 5.99 -18.97 -8.23
CA ALA A 116 6.87 -19.16 -9.39
C ALA A 116 8.19 -19.86 -9.02
N ILE A 117 8.76 -20.57 -9.99
CA ILE A 117 10.04 -21.28 -9.80
C ILE A 117 11.22 -20.36 -10.12
N THR A 118 11.11 -19.57 -11.19
CA THR A 118 12.22 -18.74 -11.66
C THR A 118 12.25 -17.41 -10.91
N HIS A 119 13.46 -16.89 -10.69
CA HIS A 119 13.67 -15.62 -10.01
C HIS A 119 12.90 -14.46 -10.65
N GLU A 120 12.93 -14.36 -11.99
CA GLU A 120 12.20 -13.33 -12.73
C GLU A 120 10.70 -13.35 -12.50
N GLN A 121 10.10 -14.54 -12.56
CA GLN A 121 8.67 -14.69 -12.37
C GLN A 121 8.28 -14.40 -10.92
N LYS A 122 9.12 -14.77 -9.94
CA LYS A 122 8.91 -14.37 -8.55
C LYS A 122 8.91 -12.85 -8.39
N LEU A 123 9.85 -12.14 -9.02
CA LEU A 123 9.85 -10.67 -8.99
C LEU A 123 8.65 -10.06 -9.74
N ALA A 124 8.18 -10.67 -10.83
CA ALA A 124 6.98 -10.27 -11.55
C ALA A 124 5.71 -10.42 -10.68
N GLN A 125 5.63 -11.50 -9.90
CA GLN A 125 4.56 -11.74 -8.93
C GLN A 125 4.62 -10.75 -7.77
N LEU A 126 5.81 -10.48 -7.21
CA LEU A 126 5.98 -9.42 -6.20
C LEU A 126 5.56 -8.06 -6.73
N THR A 127 5.93 -7.72 -7.97
CA THR A 127 5.52 -6.48 -8.63
C THR A 127 4.00 -6.37 -8.68
N TYR A 128 3.31 -7.45 -9.08
CA TYR A 128 1.85 -7.52 -9.11
C TYR A 128 1.25 -7.29 -7.72
N GLY A 129 1.79 -7.96 -6.69
CA GLY A 129 1.34 -7.81 -5.29
C GLY A 129 1.50 -6.37 -4.78
N VAL A 130 2.67 -5.76 -5.00
CA VAL A 130 2.94 -4.38 -4.58
C VAL A 130 1.95 -3.40 -5.24
N LEU A 131 1.72 -3.54 -6.55
CA LEU A 131 0.75 -2.69 -7.26
C LEU A 131 -0.67 -2.88 -6.75
N ALA A 132 -1.08 -4.12 -6.48
CA ALA A 132 -2.41 -4.43 -5.96
C ALA A 132 -2.63 -3.85 -4.56
N LEU A 133 -1.71 -4.09 -3.63
CA LEU A 133 -1.83 -3.61 -2.25
C LEU A 133 -1.72 -2.08 -2.16
N SER A 134 -0.85 -1.47 -2.96
CA SER A 134 -0.74 0.00 -3.03
C SER A 134 -2.02 0.65 -3.53
N LYS A 135 -2.67 0.03 -4.53
CA LYS A 135 -3.96 0.52 -5.06
C LYS A 135 -5.12 0.35 -4.09
N LEU A 136 -5.08 -0.70 -3.26
CA LEU A 136 -6.08 -0.97 -2.23
C LEU A 136 -5.80 -0.22 -0.91
N GLU A 137 -4.69 0.52 -0.84
CA GLU A 137 -4.22 1.22 0.37
C GLU A 137 -4.10 0.31 1.60
N VAL A 138 -3.76 -0.96 1.37
CA VAL A 138 -3.55 -1.94 2.44
C VAL A 138 -2.10 -1.84 2.94
N PRO A 139 -1.84 -1.70 4.24
CA PRO A 139 -0.48 -1.78 4.79
C PRO A 139 0.19 -3.10 4.44
N PHE A 140 1.43 -3.03 3.95
CA PHE A 140 2.20 -4.21 3.64
C PHE A 140 3.70 -4.05 3.87
N GLN A 141 4.37 -5.18 3.96
CA GLN A 141 5.82 -5.33 4.08
C GLN A 141 6.33 -6.09 2.85
N LEU A 142 7.37 -5.58 2.20
CA LEU A 142 8.07 -6.27 1.10
C LEU A 142 9.39 -6.86 1.60
N GLN A 143 9.62 -8.15 1.32
CA GLN A 143 10.87 -8.84 1.61
C GLN A 143 11.47 -9.47 0.33
N LEU A 144 12.65 -9.00 -0.06
CA LEU A 144 13.43 -9.51 -1.19
C LEU A 144 14.44 -10.59 -0.74
N PRO A 145 14.96 -11.43 -1.66
CA PRO A 145 15.76 -12.62 -1.31
C PRO A 145 17.08 -12.34 -0.56
N HIS A 146 17.58 -11.11 -0.59
CA HIS A 146 18.85 -10.72 0.05
C HIS A 146 18.66 -9.70 1.18
N GLU A 147 17.43 -9.45 1.60
CA GLU A 147 17.12 -8.52 2.68
C GLU A 147 16.88 -9.28 3.97
N ALA A 148 17.52 -8.82 5.06
CA ALA A 148 17.22 -9.34 6.37
C ALA A 148 15.77 -8.97 6.75
N PRO A 149 15.04 -9.84 7.48
CA PRO A 149 13.66 -9.56 7.90
C PRO A 149 13.54 -8.28 8.73
N SER A 150 14.62 -7.84 9.39
CA SER A 150 14.68 -6.56 10.13
C SER A 150 14.73 -5.31 9.24
N THR A 151 15.01 -5.45 7.94
CA THR A 151 15.09 -4.33 6.98
C THR A 151 13.74 -4.05 6.32
N ALA A 152 12.78 -4.95 6.48
CA ALA A 152 11.50 -4.86 5.83
C ALA A 152 10.57 -3.94 6.65
N GLU A 153 10.45 -2.68 6.24
CA GLU A 153 9.51 -1.72 6.82
C GLU A 153 8.07 -2.01 6.34
N ILE A 154 7.09 -1.68 7.18
CA ILE A 154 5.67 -1.71 6.84
C ILE A 154 5.28 -0.30 6.38
N GLY A 155 4.56 -0.23 5.28
CA GLY A 155 4.02 1.02 4.77
C GLY A 155 2.80 0.81 3.90
N GLN A 156 2.19 1.91 3.48
CA GLN A 156 0.96 1.91 2.67
C GLN A 156 0.94 3.07 1.68
N GLY A 157 0.04 2.98 0.71
CA GLY A 157 -0.20 4.02 -0.30
C GLY A 157 0.83 4.04 -1.43
N GLU A 158 0.62 4.97 -2.37
CA GLU A 158 1.35 5.02 -3.64
C GLU A 158 2.86 5.26 -3.46
N ALA A 159 3.25 6.18 -2.58
CA ALA A 159 4.66 6.52 -2.37
C ALA A 159 5.48 5.32 -1.84
N PHE A 160 4.90 4.56 -0.90
CA PHE A 160 5.52 3.34 -0.40
C PHE A 160 5.56 2.26 -1.49
N GLY A 161 4.47 2.10 -2.24
CA GLY A 161 4.42 1.23 -3.42
C GLY A 161 5.53 1.50 -4.43
N GLN A 162 5.77 2.78 -4.77
CA GLN A 162 6.84 3.18 -5.68
C GLN A 162 8.24 2.87 -5.12
N ALA A 163 8.47 3.07 -3.82
CA ALA A 163 9.73 2.71 -3.16
C ALA A 163 9.97 1.19 -3.19
N CYS A 164 8.94 0.40 -2.94
CA CYS A 164 8.98 -1.06 -3.07
C CYS A 164 9.26 -1.51 -4.51
N LEU A 165 8.60 -0.93 -5.52
CA LEU A 165 8.85 -1.25 -6.93
C LEU A 165 10.28 -0.92 -7.35
N LEU A 166 10.85 0.17 -6.83
CA LEU A 166 12.25 0.51 -7.06
C LEU A 166 13.19 -0.58 -6.49
N ARG A 167 12.92 -1.07 -5.28
CA ARG A 167 13.68 -2.18 -4.67
C ARG A 167 13.56 -3.46 -5.51
N VAL A 168 12.35 -3.81 -5.97
CA VAL A 168 12.14 -4.96 -6.88
C VAL A 168 12.91 -4.78 -8.18
N ALA A 169 12.96 -3.58 -8.76
CA ALA A 169 13.71 -3.29 -9.98
C ALA A 169 15.23 -3.41 -9.82
N GLN A 170 15.74 -3.23 -8.59
CA GLN A 170 17.17 -3.31 -8.24
C GLN A 170 17.58 -4.70 -7.74
N ALA A 171 16.62 -5.60 -7.48
CA ALA A 171 16.89 -6.96 -7.03
C ALA A 171 17.72 -7.75 -8.07
N SER A 172 18.79 -8.37 -7.57
CA SER A 172 19.74 -9.19 -8.35
C SER A 172 19.37 -10.67 -8.28
#